data_AF-A0A7J3XX67-F1
#
_entry.id   AF-A0A7J3XX67-F1
#
_cell.length_a   1.000
_cell.length_b   1.000
_cell.length_c   1.000
_cell.angle_alpha   90.00
_cell.angle_beta   90.00
_cell.angle_gamma   90.00
#
_symmetry.space_group_name_H-M   'P 1'
#
loop_
_entity.id
_entity.type
_entity.pdbx_description
1 polymer ?
#
loop_
_entity_poly.entity_id
_entity_poly.type
_entity_poly.pdbx_seq_one_letter_code
_entity_poly.pdbx_strand_id
1 'polypeptide(L)'
;MAGSLRLTLYVDAVSELHLPKLARLLESKGFRVKTLPPVSLQASIVIGLGGAGEVVSRIRDIASSNYLRGVCFELSAKLSKCPCSRNIVKVRGWTLCSDTYDNMQLYVKCGERGGLVMVALTGSIRDLTSPPHSIFTVCRSAEEAGALVELVEKALNTFTSYVKSFINE
;
A
#
# COMPACT_ATOMS: atom_id res chain seq x y z
N MET A 1 -21.62 3.48 0.43
CA MET A 1 -20.60 3.07 -0.56
C MET A 1 -19.79 1.95 0.08
N ALA A 2 -19.68 0.79 -0.57
CA ALA A 2 -18.77 -0.26 -0.11
C ALA A 2 -17.34 0.33 -0.08
N GLY A 3 -16.62 0.17 1.03
CA GLY A 3 -15.25 0.67 1.12
C GLY A 3 -14.37 0.04 0.03
N SER A 4 -13.36 0.78 -0.40
CA SER A 4 -12.33 0.29 -1.31
C SER A 4 -10.95 0.54 -0.74
N LEU A 5 -10.05 -0.38 -1.05
CA LEU A 5 -8.64 -0.30 -0.74
C LEU A 5 -7.90 0.08 -2.02
N ARG A 6 -6.77 0.75 -1.86
CA ARG A 6 -5.80 0.98 -2.92
C ARG A 6 -4.50 0.32 -2.50
N LEU A 7 -4.01 -0.56 -3.36
CA LEU A 7 -2.64 -1.06 -3.29
C LEU A 7 -1.80 -0.30 -4.31
N THR A 8 -0.66 0.21 -3.86
CA THR A 8 0.36 0.79 -4.73
C THR A 8 1.64 -0.01 -4.56
N LEU A 9 2.16 -0.54 -5.66
CA LEU A 9 3.47 -1.16 -5.76
C LEU A 9 4.44 -0.14 -6.36
N TYR A 10 5.61 -0.04 -5.75
CA TYR A 10 6.80 0.57 -6.33
C TYR A 10 7.72 -0.59 -6.68
N VAL A 11 8.07 -0.73 -7.95
CA VAL A 11 8.88 -1.85 -8.42
C VAL A 11 10.10 -1.34 -9.15
N ASP A 12 11.21 -2.02 -8.94
CA ASP A 12 12.44 -1.77 -9.68
C ASP A 12 12.66 -2.88 -10.69
N ALA A 13 12.90 -2.50 -11.93
CA ALA A 13 13.32 -3.42 -12.97
C ALA A 13 14.81 -3.78 -12.79
N VAL A 14 15.20 -4.97 -13.25
CA VAL A 14 16.61 -5.40 -13.26
C VAL A 14 17.47 -4.51 -14.15
N SER A 15 16.89 -3.94 -15.22
CA SER A 15 17.53 -2.93 -16.07
C SER A 15 16.52 -2.12 -16.87
N GLU A 16 16.96 -1.02 -17.50
CA GLU A 16 16.11 -0.18 -18.38
C GLU A 16 15.48 -0.98 -19.54
N LEU A 17 16.18 -1.99 -20.07
CA LEU A 17 15.66 -2.87 -21.13
C LEU A 17 14.49 -3.74 -20.66
N HIS A 18 14.45 -4.07 -19.36
CA HIS A 18 13.37 -4.88 -18.76
C HIS A 18 12.19 -4.02 -18.29
N LEU A 19 12.37 -2.70 -18.15
CA LEU A 19 11.35 -1.78 -17.67
C LEU A 19 10.04 -1.84 -18.49
N PRO A 20 10.05 -1.84 -19.84
CA PRO A 20 8.81 -1.95 -20.62
C PRO A 20 8.13 -3.31 -20.48
N LYS A 21 8.91 -4.39 -20.28
CA LYS A 21 8.37 -5.74 -20.10
C LYS A 21 7.68 -5.87 -18.74
N LEU A 22 8.30 -5.33 -17.69
CA LEU A 22 7.71 -5.27 -16.35
C LEU A 22 6.44 -4.40 -16.33
N ALA A 23 6.45 -3.25 -17.01
CA ALA A 23 5.28 -2.39 -17.14
C ALA A 23 4.10 -3.11 -17.80
N ARG A 24 4.33 -3.78 -18.95
CA ARG A 24 3.31 -4.58 -19.65
C ARG A 24 2.78 -5.72 -18.79
N LEU A 25 3.65 -6.38 -18.02
CA LEU A 25 3.23 -7.44 -17.09
C LEU A 25 2.26 -6.87 -16.04
N LEU A 26 2.60 -5.75 -15.41
CA LEU A 26 1.75 -5.10 -14.40
C LEU A 26 0.41 -4.65 -14.99
N GLU A 27 0.42 -4.03 -16.17
CA GLU A 27 -0.80 -3.63 -16.89
C GLU A 27 -1.68 -4.84 -17.22
N SER A 28 -1.09 -5.96 -17.65
CA SER A 28 -1.83 -7.20 -17.93
C SER A 28 -2.50 -7.79 -16.67
N LYS A 29 -1.99 -7.46 -15.48
CA LYS A 29 -2.57 -7.81 -14.18
C LYS A 29 -3.55 -6.75 -13.66
N GLY A 30 -3.92 -5.77 -14.49
CA GLY A 30 -4.91 -4.75 -14.17
C GLY A 30 -4.40 -3.60 -13.31
N PHE A 31 -3.07 -3.44 -13.17
CA PHE A 31 -2.51 -2.26 -12.51
C PHE A 31 -2.46 -1.08 -13.48
N ARG A 32 -2.74 0.10 -12.96
CA ARG A 32 -2.40 1.36 -13.64
C ARG A 32 -0.94 1.68 -13.35
N VAL A 33 -0.11 1.70 -14.39
CA VAL A 33 1.33 1.88 -14.30
C VAL A 33 1.74 3.30 -14.65
N LYS A 34 2.72 3.82 -13.92
CA LYS A 34 3.43 5.07 -14.21
C LYS A 34 4.93 4.79 -14.12
N THR A 35 5.67 5.20 -15.15
CA THR A 35 7.13 5.08 -15.15
C THR A 35 7.75 6.13 -14.22
N LEU A 36 8.69 5.70 -13.38
CA LEU A 36 9.53 6.52 -12.53
C LEU A 36 10.99 6.30 -12.95
N PRO A 37 11.54 7.15 -13.84
CA PRO A 37 12.90 6.97 -14.35
C PRO A 37 13.94 6.91 -13.22
N PRO A 38 15.05 6.15 -13.40
CA PRO A 38 15.44 5.46 -14.63
C PRO A 38 14.92 4.02 -14.77
N VAL A 39 14.73 3.28 -13.67
CA VAL A 39 14.40 1.84 -13.70
C VAL A 39 13.21 1.45 -12.81
N SER A 40 12.45 2.42 -12.33
CA SER A 40 11.36 2.18 -11.38
C SER A 40 9.99 2.38 -12.03
N LEU A 41 8.99 1.67 -11.51
CA LEU A 41 7.59 1.86 -11.88
C LEU A 41 6.77 2.03 -10.60
N GLN A 42 5.74 2.86 -10.69
CA GLN A 42 4.65 2.88 -9.73
C GLN A 42 3.43 2.21 -10.37
N ALA A 43 2.90 1.17 -9.75
CA ALA A 43 1.76 0.41 -10.23
C ALA A 43 0.66 0.42 -9.16
N SER A 44 -0.54 0.88 -9.50
CA SER A 44 -1.63 1.03 -8.54
C SER A 44 -2.90 0.30 -8.98
N ILE A 45 -3.61 -0.28 -8.02
CA ILE A 45 -4.89 -0.96 -8.23
C ILE A 45 -5.86 -0.61 -7.10
N VAL A 46 -7.14 -0.47 -7.45
CA VAL A 46 -8.24 -0.32 -6.49
C VAL A 46 -8.92 -1.67 -6.31
N ILE A 47 -9.12 -2.06 -5.06
CA ILE A 47 -9.55 -3.39 -4.64
C ILE A 47 -10.80 -3.23 -3.79
N GLY A 48 -11.83 -4.03 -4.06
CA GLY A 48 -12.97 -4.14 -3.14
C GLY A 48 -12.55 -4.85 -1.85
N LEU A 49 -13.26 -4.61 -0.74
CA LEU A 49 -12.98 -5.23 0.56
C LEU A 49 -13.15 -6.77 0.64
N GLY A 50 -13.48 -7.43 -0.49
CA GLY A 50 -13.49 -8.89 -0.64
C GLY A 50 -12.46 -9.41 -1.67
N GLY A 51 -11.69 -8.53 -2.31
CA GLY A 51 -10.81 -8.88 -3.45
C GLY A 51 -9.36 -9.17 -3.07
N ALA A 52 -9.03 -9.34 -1.79
CA ALA A 52 -7.64 -9.52 -1.34
C ALA A 52 -6.97 -10.74 -1.99
N GLY A 53 -7.65 -11.90 -2.04
CA GLY A 53 -7.09 -13.12 -2.60
C GLY A 53 -6.75 -13.03 -4.10
N GLU A 54 -7.59 -12.35 -4.89
CA GLU A 54 -7.34 -12.14 -6.32
C GLU A 54 -6.09 -11.29 -6.55
N VAL A 55 -5.89 -10.28 -5.71
CA VAL A 55 -4.73 -9.38 -5.79
C VAL A 55 -3.45 -10.08 -5.35
N VAL A 56 -3.50 -10.92 -4.30
CA VAL A 56 -2.36 -11.73 -3.88
C VAL A 56 -1.89 -12.66 -5.01
N SER A 57 -2.83 -13.28 -5.74
CA SER A 57 -2.51 -14.10 -6.92
C SER A 57 -1.79 -13.30 -8.01
N ARG A 58 -2.28 -12.09 -8.32
CA ARG A 58 -1.64 -11.18 -9.29
C ARG A 58 -0.22 -10.78 -8.88
N ILE A 59 0.00 -10.53 -7.59
CA ILE A 59 1.32 -10.16 -7.04
C ILE A 59 2.28 -11.34 -7.11
N ARG A 60 1.81 -12.57 -6.84
CA ARG A 60 2.62 -13.78 -6.98
C ARG A 60 3.18 -13.95 -8.38
N ASP A 61 2.38 -13.67 -9.41
CA ASP A 61 2.83 -13.70 -10.81
C ASP A 61 3.86 -12.61 -11.14
N ILE A 62 3.76 -11.45 -10.50
CA ILE A 62 4.73 -10.35 -10.68
C ILE A 62 6.04 -10.70 -9.96
N ALA A 63 5.94 -11.24 -8.75
CA ALA A 63 7.08 -11.58 -7.92
C ALA A 63 7.91 -12.74 -8.47
N SER A 64 7.31 -13.62 -9.29
CA SER A 64 8.01 -14.69 -10.01
C SER A 64 8.66 -14.24 -11.33
N SER A 65 8.50 -12.97 -11.72
CA SER A 65 9.09 -12.43 -12.94
C SER A 65 10.59 -12.21 -12.80
N ASN A 66 11.35 -12.62 -13.82
CA ASN A 66 12.78 -12.32 -13.96
C ASN A 66 13.08 -10.85 -14.34
N TYR A 67 12.06 -10.01 -14.52
CA TYR A 67 12.21 -8.58 -14.82
C TYR A 67 12.30 -7.72 -13.56
N LEU A 68 11.92 -8.29 -12.41
CA LEU A 68 11.83 -7.60 -11.13
C LEU A 68 13.16 -7.72 -10.37
N ARG A 69 13.65 -6.60 -9.84
CA ARG A 69 14.80 -6.55 -8.93
C ARG A 69 14.34 -6.43 -7.48
N GLY A 70 13.36 -5.58 -7.25
CA GLY A 70 12.83 -5.30 -5.93
C GLY A 70 11.43 -4.71 -6.01
N VAL A 71 10.69 -4.85 -4.93
CA VAL A 71 9.31 -4.39 -4.85
C VAL A 71 8.99 -3.95 -3.44
N CYS A 72 8.22 -2.89 -3.43
CA CYS A 72 7.95 -1.99 -2.35
C CYS A 72 6.42 -1.76 -2.41
N PHE A 73 5.67 -1.80 -1.31
CA PHE A 73 4.21 -1.57 -1.40
C PHE A 73 3.63 -0.71 -0.28
N GLU A 74 2.52 -0.06 -0.63
CA GLU A 74 1.71 0.81 0.21
C GLU A 74 0.23 0.40 0.10
N LEU A 75 -0.47 0.40 1.24
CA LEU A 75 -1.91 0.20 1.32
C LEU A 75 -2.58 1.47 1.82
N SER A 76 -3.62 1.91 1.13
CA SER A 76 -4.45 3.04 1.56
C SER A 76 -5.94 2.79 1.37
N ALA A 77 -6.76 3.44 2.19
CA ALA A 77 -8.22 3.34 2.11
C ALA A 77 -8.85 4.68 2.48
N LYS A 78 -9.94 5.02 1.79
CA LYS A 78 -10.74 6.21 2.13
C LYS A 78 -11.92 5.80 3.00
N LEU A 79 -12.06 6.48 4.13
CA LEU A 79 -13.18 6.38 5.05
C LEU A 79 -14.02 7.66 4.98
N SER A 80 -15.34 7.52 5.09
CA SER A 80 -16.28 8.64 5.15
C SER A 80 -16.17 9.44 6.45
N LYS A 81 -15.78 8.78 7.53
CA LYS A 81 -15.53 9.38 8.86
C LYS A 81 -14.07 9.19 9.24
N CYS A 82 -13.58 10.08 10.10
CA CYS A 82 -12.24 9.97 10.67
C CYS A 82 -12.27 9.04 11.89
N PRO A 83 -11.53 7.93 11.92
CA PRO A 83 -11.48 7.01 13.06
C PRO A 83 -10.54 7.46 14.20
N CYS A 84 -9.94 8.65 14.11
CA CYS A 84 -8.97 9.10 15.10
C CYS A 84 -9.61 9.37 16.47
N SER A 85 -9.22 8.58 17.48
CA SER A 85 -9.53 8.83 18.88
C SER A 85 -8.45 9.66 19.59
N ARG A 86 -7.19 9.58 19.15
CA ARG A 86 -6.05 10.34 19.70
C ARG A 86 -5.14 10.87 18.59
N ASN A 87 -4.81 12.15 18.66
CA ASN A 87 -4.04 12.82 17.61
C ASN A 87 -2.54 12.77 17.93
N ILE A 88 -1.71 12.40 16.94
CA ILE A 88 -0.25 12.56 17.03
C ILE A 88 0.14 13.97 16.63
N VAL A 89 -0.40 14.44 15.49
CA VAL A 89 -0.11 15.76 14.92
C VAL A 89 -1.42 16.39 14.45
N LYS A 90 -1.59 17.68 14.73
CA LYS A 90 -2.72 18.48 14.22
C LYS A 90 -2.18 19.68 13.47
N VAL A 91 -2.52 19.78 12.19
CA VAL A 91 -2.19 20.91 11.31
C VAL A 91 -3.50 21.53 10.82
N ARG A 92 -3.51 22.82 10.47
CA ARG A 92 -4.71 23.45 9.93
C ARG A 92 -5.17 22.69 8.67
N GLY A 93 -6.38 22.11 8.72
CA GLY A 93 -7.00 21.37 7.62
C GLY A 93 -6.81 19.84 7.64
N TRP A 94 -5.93 19.28 8.50
CA TRP A 94 -5.82 17.83 8.68
C TRP A 94 -5.21 17.40 10.02
N THR A 95 -5.52 16.18 10.42
CA THR A 95 -5.03 15.54 11.64
C THR A 95 -4.41 14.19 11.28
N LEU A 96 -3.29 13.84 11.92
CA LEU A 96 -2.68 12.52 11.84
C LEU A 96 -2.85 11.82 13.18
N CYS A 97 -3.42 10.63 13.16
CA CYS A 97 -3.40 9.71 14.29
C CYS A 97 -2.71 8.40 13.91
N SER A 98 -2.36 7.64 14.93
CA SER A 98 -1.87 6.28 14.78
C SER A 98 -2.79 5.35 15.54
N ASP A 99 -2.98 4.17 14.97
CA ASP A 99 -3.71 3.08 15.59
C ASP A 99 -2.89 1.80 15.49
N THR A 100 -3.09 0.87 16.41
CA THR A 100 -2.44 -0.44 16.36
C THR A 100 -3.53 -1.49 16.30
N TYR A 101 -3.54 -2.25 15.20
CA TYR A 101 -4.52 -3.31 14.99
C TYR A 101 -3.78 -4.59 14.60
N ASP A 102 -4.00 -5.68 15.34
CA ASP A 102 -3.34 -6.97 15.09
C ASP A 102 -1.80 -6.85 14.96
N ASN A 103 -1.18 -6.13 15.90
CA ASN A 103 0.26 -5.82 15.94
C ASN A 103 0.80 -5.06 14.71
N MET A 104 -0.08 -4.50 13.88
CA MET A 104 0.27 -3.65 12.74
C MET A 104 0.01 -2.18 13.09
N GLN A 105 1.01 -1.33 12.87
CA GLN A 105 0.87 0.11 13.05
C GLN A 105 0.19 0.74 11.83
N LEU A 106 -0.91 1.43 12.06
CA LEU A 106 -1.70 2.12 11.06
C LEU A 106 -1.62 3.62 11.32
N TYR A 107 -1.56 4.41 10.24
CA TYR A 107 -1.61 5.86 10.32
C TYR A 107 -2.82 6.37 9.57
N VAL A 108 -3.55 7.28 10.19
CA VAL A 108 -4.74 7.85 9.58
C VAL A 108 -4.56 9.33 9.43
N LYS A 109 -4.52 9.80 8.18
CA LYS A 109 -4.58 11.21 7.84
C LYS A 109 -6.04 11.58 7.64
N CYS A 110 -6.62 12.26 8.61
CA CYS A 110 -7.96 12.78 8.54
C CYS A 110 -8.00 14.22 8.05
N GLY A 111 -8.91 14.51 7.13
CA GLY A 111 -9.27 15.87 6.75
C GLY A 111 -10.75 16.15 7.02
N GLU A 112 -11.23 17.31 6.60
CA GLU A 112 -12.64 17.72 6.77
C GLU A 112 -13.65 16.79 6.06
N ARG A 113 -13.19 16.04 5.04
CA ARG A 113 -14.00 15.14 4.21
C ARG A 113 -13.90 13.66 4.59
N GLY A 114 -13.34 13.35 5.77
CA GLY A 114 -13.15 11.98 6.26
C GLY A 114 -11.68 11.58 6.42
N GLY A 115 -11.43 10.27 6.48
CA GLY A 115 -10.11 9.70 6.77
C GLY A 115 -9.44 9.07 5.54
N LEU A 116 -8.14 9.29 5.37
CA LEU A 116 -7.27 8.44 4.56
C LEU A 116 -6.44 7.58 5.52
N VAL A 117 -6.75 6.29 5.58
CA VAL A 117 -5.98 5.31 6.35
C VAL A 117 -4.84 4.84 5.46
N MET A 118 -3.63 4.78 6.00
CA MET A 118 -2.42 4.27 5.37
C MET A 118 -1.74 3.29 6.33
N VAL A 119 -1.29 2.14 5.82
CA VAL A 119 -0.58 1.15 6.65
C VAL A 119 0.89 1.50 6.71
N ALA A 120 1.51 1.46 7.89
CA ALA A 120 2.96 1.41 8.01
C ALA A 120 3.43 -0.02 8.20
N LEU A 121 4.16 -0.50 7.21
CA LEU A 121 4.58 -1.89 7.19
C LEU A 121 6.03 -2.08 7.65
N THR A 122 6.85 -1.02 7.56
CA THR A 122 8.19 -0.93 8.15
C THR A 122 8.53 0.54 8.42
N GLY A 123 8.89 0.88 9.66
CA GLY A 123 9.38 2.22 10.01
C GLY A 123 8.90 2.73 11.38
N SER A 124 9.81 3.40 12.10
CA SER A 124 9.54 4.12 13.35
C SER A 124 8.99 5.52 13.06
N ILE A 125 8.02 6.00 13.87
CA ILE A 125 7.48 7.37 13.81
C ILE A 125 8.57 8.43 13.91
N ARG A 126 9.69 8.11 14.57
CA ARG A 126 10.76 9.06 14.89
C ARG A 126 11.43 9.67 13.67
N ASP A 127 11.29 9.06 12.49
CA ASP A 127 11.90 9.54 11.24
C ASP A 127 10.95 10.42 10.39
N LEU A 128 9.74 10.72 10.89
CA LEU A 128 8.75 11.55 10.20
C LEU A 128 8.95 13.06 10.52
N THR A 129 9.84 13.74 9.78
CA THR A 129 9.96 15.21 9.84
C THR A 129 8.94 15.94 8.95
N SER A 130 8.13 15.22 8.17
CA SER A 130 7.07 15.77 7.32
C SER A 130 5.91 14.75 7.18
N PRO A 131 4.66 15.19 6.92
CA PRO A 131 3.56 14.26 6.70
C PRO A 131 3.95 13.29 5.57
N PRO A 132 3.97 11.97 5.81
CA PRO A 132 4.44 11.04 4.80
C PRO A 132 3.46 11.09 3.63
N HIS A 133 3.91 11.65 2.52
CA HIS A 133 3.25 11.39 1.24
C HIS A 133 3.57 9.95 0.76
N SER A 134 4.69 9.34 1.20
CA SER A 134 5.11 7.97 0.89
C SER A 134 6.28 7.49 1.79
N ILE A 135 6.07 7.18 3.08
CA ILE A 135 7.14 6.62 3.97
C ILE A 135 6.83 5.18 4.41
N PHE A 136 5.78 4.57 3.86
CA PHE A 136 5.32 3.27 4.28
C PHE A 136 5.51 2.24 3.18
N THR A 137 6.70 1.68 3.13
CA THR A 137 7.10 0.88 1.99
C THR A 137 7.98 -0.27 2.46
N VAL A 138 7.47 -1.50 2.42
CA VAL A 138 8.31 -2.69 2.65
C VAL A 138 8.95 -3.09 1.36
N CYS A 139 10.26 -2.93 1.30
CA CYS A 139 11.04 -3.32 0.14
C CYS A 139 11.63 -4.72 0.36
N ARG A 140 11.45 -5.59 -0.63
CA ARG A 140 12.03 -6.93 -0.69
C ARG A 140 12.74 -7.10 -2.03
N SER A 141 13.86 -7.83 -2.03
CA SER A 141 14.52 -8.24 -3.27
C SER A 141 13.70 -9.35 -3.95
N ALA A 142 13.97 -9.61 -5.23
CA ALA A 142 13.33 -10.70 -5.98
C ALA A 142 13.61 -12.08 -5.36
N GLU A 143 14.74 -12.27 -4.67
CA GLU A 143 15.10 -13.51 -3.97
C GLU A 143 14.19 -13.78 -2.76
N GLU A 144 13.55 -12.73 -2.22
CA GLU A 144 12.60 -12.78 -1.11
C GLU A 144 11.14 -12.68 -1.59
N ALA A 145 10.88 -12.90 -2.88
CA ALA A 145 9.57 -12.77 -3.51
C ALA A 145 8.46 -13.55 -2.79
N GLY A 146 8.75 -14.75 -2.28
CA GLY A 146 7.79 -15.55 -1.50
C GLY A 146 7.37 -14.86 -0.20
N ALA A 147 8.35 -14.34 0.55
CA ALA A 147 8.12 -13.60 1.79
C ALA A 147 7.36 -12.27 1.55
N LEU A 148 7.55 -11.63 0.40
CA LEU A 148 6.74 -10.48 0.00
C LEU A 148 5.27 -10.85 -0.18
N VAL A 149 4.97 -11.94 -0.89
CA VAL A 149 3.58 -12.35 -1.16
C VAL A 149 2.84 -12.61 0.16
N GLU A 150 3.47 -13.33 1.09
CA GLU A 150 2.93 -13.58 2.43
C GLU A 150 2.72 -12.28 3.22
N LEU A 151 3.68 -11.36 3.15
CA LEU A 151 3.60 -10.09 3.86
C LEU A 151 2.51 -9.18 3.28
N VAL A 152 2.33 -9.16 1.96
CA VAL A 152 1.23 -8.42 1.29
C VAL A 152 -0.11 -9.06 1.64
N GLU A 153 -0.22 -10.38 1.64
CA GLU A 153 -1.44 -11.08 2.01
C GLU A 153 -1.85 -10.77 3.46
N LYS A 154 -0.92 -10.90 4.40
CA LYS A 154 -1.16 -10.53 5.81
C LYS A 154 -1.59 -9.08 5.93
N ALA A 155 -0.85 -8.16 5.31
CA ALA A 155 -1.15 -6.73 5.35
C ALA A 155 -2.52 -6.39 4.76
N LEU A 156 -2.88 -6.97 3.61
CA LEU A 156 -4.18 -6.78 2.98
C LEU A 156 -5.30 -7.28 3.87
N ASN A 157 -5.16 -8.46 4.48
CA ASN A 157 -6.19 -9.05 5.33
C ASN A 157 -6.41 -8.24 6.62
N THR A 158 -5.32 -7.87 7.31
CA THR A 158 -5.37 -7.02 8.51
C THR A 158 -5.98 -5.66 8.19
N PHE A 159 -5.51 -5.01 7.11
CA PHE A 159 -6.01 -3.69 6.70
C PHE A 159 -7.48 -3.72 6.24
N THR A 160 -7.88 -4.76 5.51
CA THR A 160 -9.28 -4.98 5.13
C THR A 160 -10.17 -5.08 6.35
N SER A 161 -9.75 -5.84 7.36
CA SER A 161 -10.50 -6.04 8.61
C SER A 161 -10.63 -4.74 9.39
N TYR A 162 -9.54 -3.98 9.50
CA TYR A 162 -9.54 -2.65 10.11
C TYR A 162 -10.49 -1.69 9.38
N VAL A 163 -10.43 -1.61 8.05
CA VAL A 163 -11.31 -0.70 7.29
C VAL A 163 -12.78 -1.11 7.41
N LYS A 164 -13.08 -2.41 7.45
CA LYS A 164 -14.45 -2.92 7.65
C LYS A 164 -15.05 -2.54 9.00
N SER A 165 -14.26 -2.44 10.06
CA SER A 165 -14.79 -2.09 11.39
C SER A 165 -15.40 -0.69 11.44
N PHE A 166 -15.01 0.22 10.54
CA PHE A 166 -15.55 1.59 10.47
C PHE A 166 -16.66 1.78 9.41
N ILE A 167 -16.96 0.75 8.63
CA ILE A 167 -18.02 0.80 7.60
C ILE A 167 -19.33 0.22 8.13
N ASN A 168 -19.23 -0.70 9.08
CA ASN A 168 -20.39 -1.35 9.70
C ASN A 168 -20.92 -0.59 10.95
N GLU A 169 -20.40 0.62 11.21
CA GLU A 169 -20.88 1.58 12.23
C GLU A 169 -21.67 2.74 11.60
#